data_AF-A0A6V7KID5-F1
#
_entry.id   AF-A0A6V7KID5-F1
#
_cell.length_a   1.000
_cell.length_b   1.000
_cell.length_c   1.000
_cell.angle_alpha   90.00
_cell.angle_beta   90.00
_cell.angle_gamma   90.00
#
_symmetry.space_group_name_H-M   'P 1'
#
loop_
_entity.id
_entity.type
_entity.pdbx_description
1 polymer ?
#
loop_
_entity_poly.entity_id
_entity_poly.type
_entity_poly.pdbx_seq_one_letter_code
_entity_poly.pdbx_strand_id
1 'polypeptide(L)' 'ETKIITGSWAVEESLQLWDMTSGRLIENIIPQNRPTTLDGEFLYAVQYFDGDAGGNYVVAGGTGTGALEVINLREKM' A
#
# COMPACT_ATOMS: atom_id res chain seq x y z
N GLU A 1 18.08 4.33 0.76
CA GLU A 1 16.97 5.19 1.23
C GLU A 1 16.11 4.38 2.16
N THR A 2 15.68 4.97 3.29
CA THR A 2 14.81 4.30 4.25
C THR A 2 13.38 4.74 3.97
N LYS A 3 12.52 3.81 3.56
CA LYS A 3 11.12 4.09 3.21
C LYS A 3 10.18 3.54 4.27
N ILE A 4 9.04 4.20 4.48
CA ILE A 4 7.90 3.67 5.25
C ILE A 4 6.76 3.39 4.29
N ILE A 5 6.04 2.30 4.53
CA ILE A 5 4.71 2.05 4.00
C ILE A 5 3.68 2.24 5.12
N THR A 6 2.62 3.01 4.86
CA THR A 6 1.50 3.15 5.79
C THR A 6 0.20 2.72 5.13
N GLY A 7 -0.63 2.02 5.90
CA GLY A 7 -1.99 1.64 5.53
C GLY A 7 -2.96 2.25 6.53
N SER A 8 -4.09 2.79 6.05
CA SER A 8 -5.08 3.43 6.90
C SER A 8 -6.51 3.05 6.52
N TRP A 9 -7.42 3.17 7.48
CA TRP A 9 -8.85 2.98 7.22
C TRP A 9 -9.44 4.27 6.63
N ALA A 10 -9.16 4.52 5.35
CA ALA A 10 -9.59 5.69 4.60
C ALA A 10 -10.24 5.28 3.27
N VAL A 11 -11.09 6.16 2.73
CA VAL A 11 -11.78 5.92 1.44
C VAL A 11 -10.78 5.93 0.28
N GLU A 12 -9.86 6.90 0.26
CA GLU A 12 -8.85 7.09 -0.77
C GLU A 12 -7.49 7.35 -0.12
N GLU A 13 -6.42 7.19 -0.89
CA GLU A 13 -5.04 7.43 -0.46
C GLU A 13 -4.67 6.64 0.81
N SER A 14 -5.28 5.48 0.98
CA SER A 14 -5.15 4.68 2.20
C SER A 14 -3.80 4.01 2.32
N LEU A 15 -3.10 3.81 1.20
CA LEU A 15 -1.79 3.19 1.10
C LEU A 15 -0.77 4.22 0.59
N GLN A 16 0.23 4.52 1.41
CA GLN A 16 1.15 5.64 1.16
C GLN A 16 2.60 5.24 1.41
N LEU A 17 3.48 5.66 0.50
CA LEU A 17 4.92 5.48 0.58
C LEU A 17 5.58 6.79 1.00
N TRP A 18 6.46 6.72 1.99
CA TRP A 18 7.11 7.89 2.58
C TRP A 18 8.61 7.75 2.58
N ASP A 19 9.31 8.87 2.41
CA ASP A 19 10.73 8.97 2.74
C ASP A 19 10.86 9.24 4.24
N MET A 20 11.50 8.32 4.96
CA MET A 20 11.66 8.45 6.42
C MET A 20 12.50 9.63 6.84
N THR A 21 13.50 9.98 6.04
CA THR A 21 14.51 10.95 6.45
C THR A 21 13.96 12.36 6.39
N SER A 22 13.21 12.67 5.32
CA SER A 22 12.59 13.98 5.09
C SER A 22 11.15 14.06 5.59
N GLY A 23 10.51 12.93 5.87
CA GLY A 23 9.08 12.87 6.22
C GLY A 23 8.15 13.23 5.06
N ARG A 24 8.66 13.26 3.83
CA ARG A 24 7.87 13.61 2.65
C ARG A 24 7.13 12.39 2.12
N LEU A 25 5.88 12.62 1.73
CA LEU A 25 5.12 11.67 0.94
C LEU A 25 5.84 11.49 -0.40
N ILE A 26 6.17 10.23 -0.73
CA ILE A 26 6.70 9.86 -2.05
C ILE A 26 5.52 9.62 -2.99
N GLU A 27 4.55 8.82 -2.58
CA GLU A 27 3.47 8.38 -3.46
C GLU A 27 2.22 7.88 -2.68
N ASN A 28 1.04 8.11 -3.25
CA ASN A 28 -0.20 7.43 -2.89
C ASN A 28 -0.41 6.25 -3.84
N ILE A 29 -0.46 5.03 -3.32
CA ILE A 29 -0.58 3.79 -4.10
C ILE A 29 -2.04 3.35 -4.09
N ILE A 30 -2.62 3.08 -5.25
CA ILE A 30 -4.03 2.67 -5.37
C ILE A 30 -4.10 1.14 -5.47
N PRO A 31 -4.65 0.41 -4.48
CA PRO A 31 -4.92 -1.02 -4.57
C PRO A 31 -5.88 -1.34 -5.72
N GLN A 32 -5.55 -2.34 -6.53
CA GLN A 32 -6.30 -2.72 -7.73
C GLN A 32 -7.16 -3.98 -7.53
N ASN A 33 -6.78 -4.86 -6.60
CA ASN A 33 -7.49 -6.10 -6.34
C ASN A 33 -8.66 -5.86 -5.37
N ARG A 34 -9.68 -5.13 -5.85
CA ARG A 34 -10.85 -4.74 -5.04
C ARG A 34 -12.19 -4.94 -5.78
N PRO A 35 -13.28 -5.26 -5.06
CA PRO A 35 -14.63 -5.27 -5.63
C PRO A 35 -15.00 -3.90 -6.19
N THR A 36 -15.72 -3.88 -7.30
CA THR A 36 -16.30 -2.64 -7.86
C THR A 36 -17.51 -2.12 -7.09
N THR A 37 -17.99 -2.89 -6.09
CA THR A 37 -19.21 -2.61 -5.34
C THR A 37 -18.98 -1.85 -4.04
N LEU A 38 -17.73 -1.70 -3.60
CA LEU A 38 -17.36 -0.96 -2.39
C LEU A 38 -16.61 0.31 -2.79
N ASP A 39 -17.16 1.46 -2.41
CA ASP A 39 -16.49 2.75 -2.58
C ASP A 39 -15.51 2.98 -1.43
N GLY A 40 -14.26 2.58 -1.65
CA GLY A 40 -13.14 2.94 -0.78
C GLY A 40 -12.13 1.81 -0.55
N GLU A 41 -10.94 2.17 -0.09
CA GLU A 41 -9.81 1.25 0.06
C GLU A 41 -9.77 0.58 1.45
N PHE A 42 -10.03 1.33 2.52
CA PHE A 42 -10.25 0.86 3.90
C PHE A 42 -9.27 -0.23 4.37
N LEU A 43 -7.96 0.04 4.26
CA LEU A 43 -6.92 -0.91 4.63
C LEU A 43 -6.81 -1.07 6.15
N TYR A 44 -6.60 -2.31 6.59
CA TYR A 44 -6.33 -2.62 8.01
C TYR A 44 -4.86 -2.93 8.27
N ALA A 45 -4.19 -3.51 7.29
CA ALA A 45 -2.82 -3.96 7.43
C ALA A 45 -2.06 -3.75 6.13
N VAL A 46 -0.79 -3.39 6.29
CA VAL A 46 0.20 -3.41 5.22
C VAL A 46 1.56 -3.79 5.79
N GLN A 47 2.35 -4.51 5.01
CA GLN A 47 3.72 -4.88 5.37
C GLN A 47 4.57 -5.10 4.12
N TYR A 48 5.87 -4.82 4.22
CA TYR A 48 6.86 -5.26 3.23
C TYR A 48 6.92 -6.78 3.14
N PHE A 49 6.92 -7.32 1.92
CA PHE A 49 6.98 -8.76 1.73
C PHE A 49 8.38 -9.29 2.07
N ASP A 50 8.48 -10.04 3.17
CA ASP A 50 9.76 -10.59 3.66
C ASP A 50 10.42 -11.57 2.67
N GLY A 51 9.61 -12.21 1.82
CA GLY A 51 10.11 -13.08 0.74
C GLY A 51 10.78 -12.33 -0.42
N ASP A 52 10.79 -10.99 -0.41
CA ASP A 52 11.44 -10.17 -1.44
C ASP A 52 12.75 -9.56 -0.94
N ALA A 53 13.87 -10.17 -1.32
CA ALA A 53 15.20 -9.65 -1.05
C ALA A 53 15.44 -8.24 -1.62
N GLY A 54 14.64 -7.82 -2.61
CA GLY A 54 14.72 -6.51 -3.23
C GLY A 54 13.92 -5.41 -2.53
N GLY A 55 13.04 -5.73 -1.58
CA GLY A 55 12.23 -4.76 -0.83
C GLY A 55 11.26 -3.91 -1.68
N ASN A 56 10.84 -4.43 -2.84
CA ASN A 56 9.97 -3.78 -3.81
C ASN A 56 8.52 -4.28 -3.73
N TYR A 57 8.24 -5.38 -3.05
CA TYR A 57 6.88 -5.85 -2.87
C TYR A 57 6.34 -5.52 -1.49
N VAL A 58 5.08 -5.09 -1.46
CA VAL A 58 4.29 -4.95 -0.23
C VAL A 58 3.04 -5.80 -0.32
N VAL A 59 2.55 -6.21 0.83
CA VAL A 59 1.28 -6.94 0.97
C VAL A 59 0.32 -6.05 1.73
N ALA A 60 -0.86 -5.82 1.16
CA ALA A 60 -1.90 -4.98 1.76
C ALA A 60 -3.25 -5.71 1.77
N GLY A 61 -4.08 -5.40 2.77
CA GLY A 61 -5.44 -5.94 2.86
C GLY A 61 -6.35 -5.15 3.79
N GLY A 62 -7.64 -5.16 3.47
CA GLY A 62 -8.68 -4.46 4.21
C GLY A 62 -10.09 -4.85 3.76
N THR A 63 -11.10 -4.16 4.31
CA THR A 63 -12.50 -4.37 3.90
C THR A 63 -12.80 -3.78 2.53
N GLY A 64 -12.15 -2.67 2.17
CA GLY A 64 -12.34 -2.04 0.85
C GLY A 64 -11.78 -2.89 -0.28
N THR A 65 -10.69 -3.62 -0.03
CA THR A 65 -10.15 -4.60 -0.99
C THR A 65 -10.91 -5.92 -0.96
N GLY A 66 -11.49 -6.33 0.18
CA GLY A 66 -12.15 -7.64 0.33
C GLY A 66 -11.24 -8.83 0.02
N ALA A 67 -9.92 -8.58 -0.08
CA ALA A 67 -8.90 -9.47 -0.58
C ALA A 67 -7.53 -9.01 -0.10
N LEU A 68 -6.53 -9.88 -0.25
CA LEU A 68 -5.12 -9.55 -0.10
C LEU A 68 -4.55 -9.20 -1.47
N GLU A 69 -3.72 -8.16 -1.53
CA GLU A 69 -3.01 -7.74 -2.74
C GLU A 69 -1.50 -7.71 -2.48
N VAL A 70 -0.74 -8.28 -3.42
CA VAL A 70 0.72 -8.14 -3.46
C VAL A 70 1.01 -7.08 -4.51
N ILE A 71 1.63 -5.98 -4.09
CA ILE A 71 1.82 -4.78 -4.90
C ILE A 71 3.31 -4.59 -5.17
N ASN A 72 3.68 -4.41 -6.43
CA ASN A 72 5.03 -4.05 -6.86
C ASN A 72 5.20 -2.52 -6.82
N LEU A 73 6.10 -2.04 -5.97
CA LEU A 73 6.42 -0.62 -5.82
C LEU A 73 7.20 -0.05 -7.01
N ARG A 74 7.88 -0.87 -7.83
CA ARG A 74 8.67 -0.39 -8.98
C ARG A 74 7.84 -0.10 -10.22
N GLU A 75 6.68 -0.75 -10.37
CA GLU A 75 5.79 -0.49 -11.50
C GLU A 75 5.01 0.81 -11.35
N LYS A 76 5.13 1.47 -10.20
CA LYS A 76 4.39 2.67 -9.84
C LYS A 76 5.26 3.94 -9.73
N MET A 77 6.59 3.78 -9.70
CA MET A 77 7.58 4.87 -9.82
C MET A 77 7.90 5.18 -11.29
#